data_AF-A0A6P4BUK8-F1
#
_entry.id   AF-A0A6P4BUK8-F1
#
_cell.length_a   1.000
_cell.length_b   1.000
_cell.length_c   1.000
_cell.angle_alpha   90.00
_cell.angle_beta   90.00
_cell.angle_gamma   90.00
#
_symmetry.space_group_name_H-M   'P 1'
#
loop_
_entity.id
_entity.type
_entity.pdbx_description
1 polymer ?
#
loop_
_entity_poly.entity_id
_entity_poly.type
_entity_poly.pdbx_seq_one_letter_code
_entity_poly.pdbx_strand_id
1 'polypeptide(L)'
;MASTEGLVPITRAYLASYYDKYPFPPLSDDVSRLSSEIRSISNDLLRQHPPNQGESMLIKEADGQPPHKIDENMWKNREYIEETIFLLDKPNWPEALKQQSSPSEVEYAVILGQLKDKLYSTLKFLESFQAKNSEHVFNTVMTYLPQDFRGTLLRQQRERSERNKQAEVDALVNSGGSIQERYALLWKQQMDRRRQLAQLGSATGVYKTLVKYLVGVPQVLLDFVRQINDDDGPMEEQRHRYGPPLYSLTSMILSIRLFLSLLWIRYGATKLKREQLALLEEAVEVYTREFERFLKFISEVFANAPFFISAEVAGALDASKNDDYKEITVPAGKTYEVLLSVDSVNSYIAWDFSLVQGKINMDIGFSLEFLSPSGDKTLMLPYRRYESDQGNFCTLMGGSYKLIWDNTYSTFFRKVVRYKVDCIPPVTEPVESD
;
A
#
# COMPACT_ATOMS: atom_id res chain seq x y z
N MET A 1 -20.61 -6.91 -5.10
CA MET A 1 -19.19 -6.98 -5.48
C MET A 1 -19.07 -6.35 -6.86
N ALA A 2 -18.09 -5.48 -7.11
CA ALA A 2 -17.84 -5.01 -8.46
C ALA A 2 -17.34 -6.18 -9.33
N SER A 3 -17.87 -6.36 -10.53
CA SER A 3 -17.38 -7.43 -11.42
C SER A 3 -15.92 -7.16 -11.78
N THR A 4 -15.10 -8.20 -11.69
CA THR A 4 -13.69 -8.16 -12.12
C THR A 4 -13.47 -8.87 -13.46
N GLU A 5 -14.56 -9.34 -14.08
CA GLU A 5 -14.54 -10.00 -15.37
C GLU A 5 -14.09 -9.00 -16.46
N GLY A 6 -13.05 -9.38 -17.21
CA GLY A 6 -12.46 -8.54 -18.25
C GLY A 6 -11.59 -7.37 -17.76
N LEU A 7 -11.32 -7.26 -16.44
CA LEU A 7 -10.37 -6.29 -15.91
C LEU A 7 -8.94 -6.85 -15.86
N VAL A 8 -7.97 -6.00 -16.15
CA VAL A 8 -6.53 -6.28 -16.04
C VAL A 8 -5.84 -5.21 -15.20
N PRO A 9 -4.65 -5.49 -14.61
CA PRO A 9 -3.86 -4.48 -13.93
C PRO A 9 -3.61 -3.27 -14.83
N ILE A 10 -3.62 -2.08 -14.22
CA ILE A 10 -3.30 -0.85 -14.94
C ILE A 10 -1.91 -0.94 -15.58
N THR A 11 -1.77 -0.47 -16.82
CA THR A 11 -0.49 -0.49 -17.55
C THR A 11 0.19 0.86 -17.50
N ARG A 12 1.52 0.88 -17.69
CA ARG A 12 2.31 2.10 -17.79
C ARG A 12 1.82 3.01 -18.93
N ALA A 13 1.52 2.43 -20.10
CA ALA A 13 1.02 3.16 -21.27
C ALA A 13 -0.34 3.83 -21.01
N TYR A 14 -1.24 3.15 -20.30
CA TYR A 14 -2.49 3.76 -19.88
C TYR A 14 -2.25 4.93 -18.93
N LEU A 15 -1.42 4.74 -17.89
CA LEU A 15 -1.07 5.80 -16.95
C LEU A 15 -0.45 7.01 -17.64
N ALA A 16 0.38 6.80 -18.66
CA ALA A 16 0.94 7.90 -19.44
C ALA A 16 -0.18 8.74 -20.08
N SER A 17 -1.07 8.10 -20.84
CA SER A 17 -2.21 8.79 -21.47
C SER A 17 -3.18 9.42 -20.46
N TYR A 18 -3.34 8.80 -19.30
CA TYR A 18 -4.19 9.29 -18.22
C TYR A 18 -3.58 10.54 -17.59
N TYR A 19 -2.30 10.50 -17.25
CA TYR A 19 -1.58 11.61 -16.64
C TYR A 19 -1.36 12.79 -17.60
N ASP A 20 -1.51 12.63 -18.91
CA ASP A 20 -1.48 13.77 -19.86
C ASP A 20 -2.60 14.78 -19.56
N LYS A 21 -3.67 14.33 -18.90
CA LYS A 21 -4.80 15.15 -18.45
C LYS A 21 -4.53 15.87 -17.13
N TYR A 22 -3.43 15.54 -16.45
CA TYR A 22 -3.06 16.06 -15.14
C TYR A 22 -1.63 16.64 -15.18
N PRO A 23 -1.38 17.71 -15.95
CA PRO A 23 -0.08 18.36 -15.91
C PRO A 23 0.14 19.05 -14.57
N PHE A 24 1.26 18.75 -13.89
CA PHE A 24 1.69 19.54 -12.73
C PHE A 24 2.36 20.82 -13.22
N PRO A 25 1.90 22.02 -12.81
CA PRO A 25 2.60 23.25 -13.12
C PRO A 25 4.02 23.23 -12.56
N PRO A 26 5.03 23.79 -13.25
CA PRO A 26 6.39 23.88 -12.72
C PRO A 26 6.43 24.51 -11.32
N LEU A 27 7.40 24.08 -10.52
CA LEU A 27 7.71 24.73 -9.24
C LEU A 27 8.10 26.20 -9.46
N SER A 28 7.90 27.04 -8.45
CA SER A 28 8.48 28.38 -8.46
C SER A 28 10.00 28.32 -8.66
N ASP A 29 10.56 29.22 -9.47
CA ASP A 29 12.01 29.38 -9.64
C ASP A 29 12.71 29.65 -8.29
N ASP A 30 11.97 30.19 -7.32
CA ASP A 30 12.44 30.39 -5.95
C ASP A 30 12.89 29.10 -5.28
N VAL A 31 12.31 27.94 -5.62
CA VAL A 31 12.74 26.65 -5.05
C VAL A 31 14.20 26.39 -5.39
N SER A 32 14.58 26.55 -6.66
CA SER A 32 15.96 26.34 -7.12
C SER A 32 16.88 27.44 -6.62
N ARG A 33 16.43 28.70 -6.69
CA ARG A 33 17.20 29.87 -6.25
C ARG A 33 17.54 29.78 -4.76
N LEU A 34 16.54 29.65 -3.90
CA LEU A 34 16.72 29.61 -2.44
C LEU A 34 17.50 28.38 -1.99
N SER A 35 17.27 27.21 -2.61
CA SER A 35 18.07 26.02 -2.32
C SER A 35 19.56 26.26 -2.61
N SER A 36 19.86 26.93 -3.73
CA SER A 36 21.24 27.25 -4.12
C SER A 36 21.88 28.28 -3.19
N GLU A 37 21.14 29.35 -2.84
CA GLU A 37 21.60 30.37 -1.90
C GLU A 37 21.89 29.78 -0.51
N ILE A 38 20.96 28.99 0.03
CA ILE A 38 21.12 28.29 1.31
C ILE A 38 22.32 27.34 1.27
N ARG A 39 22.49 26.58 0.19
CA ARG A 39 23.63 25.67 0.03
C ARG A 39 24.95 26.43 -0.05
N SER A 40 24.98 27.58 -0.73
CA SER A 40 26.16 28.44 -0.81
C SER A 40 26.60 28.92 0.58
N ILE A 41 25.67 29.47 1.37
CA ILE A 41 25.97 29.95 2.72
C ILE A 41 26.39 28.78 3.62
N SER A 42 25.74 27.63 3.51
CA SER A 42 26.11 26.41 4.24
C SER A 42 27.55 26.00 3.92
N ASN A 43 27.96 26.07 2.66
CA ASN A 43 29.33 25.76 2.24
C ASN A 43 30.35 26.77 2.79
N ASP A 44 30.00 28.05 2.87
CA ASP A 44 30.87 29.06 3.49
C ASP A 44 31.04 28.81 5.00
N LEU A 45 29.98 28.40 5.71
CA LEU A 45 30.06 27.99 7.12
C LEU A 45 30.94 26.74 7.33
N LEU A 46 30.90 25.80 6.39
CA LEU A 46 31.74 24.59 6.40
C LEU A 46 33.21 24.87 6.08
N ARG A 47 33.51 25.91 5.28
CA ARG A 47 34.89 26.32 5.01
C ARG A 47 35.56 26.97 6.22
N GLN A 48 34.78 27.62 7.07
CA GLN A 48 35.29 28.29 8.27
C GLN A 48 35.68 27.30 9.38
N HIS A 49 34.98 26.18 9.49
CA HIS A 49 35.21 25.16 10.52
C HIS A 49 35.00 23.75 9.95
N PRO A 50 35.94 22.82 10.14
CA PRO A 50 35.81 21.46 9.62
C PRO A 50 34.58 20.77 10.20
N PRO A 51 33.86 19.96 9.41
CA PRO A 51 32.67 19.25 9.88
C PRO A 51 33.03 18.16 10.89
N ASN A 52 32.22 18.02 11.92
CA ASN A 52 32.23 16.88 12.83
C ASN A 52 31.59 15.63 12.18
N GLN A 53 31.58 14.52 12.90
CA GLN A 53 31.06 13.25 12.38
C GLN A 53 29.57 13.29 12.02
N GLY A 54 28.74 13.93 12.86
CA GLY A 54 27.31 14.08 12.61
C GLY A 54 27.02 15.00 11.42
N GLU A 55 27.74 16.11 11.33
CA GLU A 55 27.67 17.02 10.18
C GLU A 55 28.08 16.33 8.89
N SER A 56 29.13 15.50 8.94
CA SER A 56 29.59 14.73 7.78
C SER A 56 28.53 13.76 7.24
N MET A 57 27.70 13.19 8.12
CA MET A 57 26.58 12.33 7.68
C MET A 57 25.47 13.16 7.01
N LEU A 58 25.10 14.29 7.63
CA LEU A 58 24.06 15.18 7.09
C LEU A 58 24.48 15.82 5.75
N ILE A 59 25.76 16.16 5.59
CA ILE A 59 26.32 16.67 4.33
C ILE A 59 26.23 15.60 3.24
N LYS A 60 26.64 14.35 3.54
CA LYS A 60 26.52 13.24 2.59
C LYS A 60 25.07 12.99 2.17
N GLU A 61 24.13 13.12 3.10
CA GLU A 61 22.70 13.00 2.81
C GLU A 61 22.23 14.15 1.90
N ALA A 62 22.65 15.39 2.19
CA ALA A 62 22.30 16.58 1.40
C ALA A 62 22.94 16.60 0.00
N ASP A 63 24.09 15.98 -0.18
CA ASP A 63 24.77 15.81 -1.47
C ASP A 63 24.26 14.58 -2.26
N GLY A 64 23.49 13.71 -1.59
CA GLY A 64 22.88 12.54 -2.18
C GLY A 64 21.66 12.87 -3.05
N GLN A 65 21.25 11.91 -3.87
CA GLN A 65 19.99 12.01 -4.60
C GLN A 65 18.83 11.66 -3.65
N PRO A 66 17.73 12.42 -3.68
CA PRO A 66 16.50 12.04 -2.97
C PRO A 66 16.02 10.65 -3.40
N PRO A 67 15.33 9.91 -2.53
CA PRO A 67 14.76 8.62 -2.89
C PRO A 67 13.86 8.72 -4.12
N HIS A 68 14.05 7.80 -5.07
CA HIS A 68 13.29 7.75 -6.32
C HIS A 68 11.82 7.38 -6.08
N LYS A 69 11.55 6.48 -5.13
CA LYS A 69 10.19 6.03 -4.81
C LYS A 69 9.41 7.18 -4.16
N ILE A 70 8.27 7.57 -4.75
CA ILE A 70 7.44 8.68 -4.24
C ILE A 70 7.06 8.48 -2.78
N ASP A 71 6.70 7.26 -2.37
CA ASP A 71 6.30 7.01 -0.98
C ASP A 71 7.47 7.05 0.01
N GLU A 72 8.63 6.53 -0.37
CA GLU A 72 9.87 6.66 0.40
C GLU A 72 10.25 8.13 0.55
N ASN A 73 10.13 8.88 -0.54
CA ASN A 73 10.42 10.29 -0.58
C ASN A 73 9.46 11.10 0.32
N MET A 74 8.16 10.77 0.33
CA MET A 74 7.20 11.36 1.27
C MET A 74 7.56 11.07 2.73
N TRP A 75 8.04 9.87 3.04
CA TRP A 75 8.56 9.56 4.38
C TRP A 75 9.81 10.37 4.73
N LYS A 76 10.73 10.57 3.78
CA LYS A 76 11.88 11.45 3.98
C LYS A 76 11.49 12.91 4.19
N ASN A 77 10.47 13.42 3.49
CA ASN A 77 9.96 14.76 3.78
C ASN A 77 9.41 14.86 5.20
N ARG A 78 8.69 13.85 5.70
CA ARG A 78 8.26 13.84 7.11
C ARG A 78 9.44 13.87 8.08
N GLU A 79 10.44 13.03 7.85
CA GLU A 79 11.68 13.00 8.64
C GLU A 79 12.35 14.37 8.66
N TYR A 80 12.62 14.97 7.49
CA TYR A 80 13.33 16.24 7.40
C TYR A 80 12.53 17.42 7.94
N ILE A 81 11.22 17.46 7.74
CA ILE A 81 10.37 18.48 8.36
C ILE A 81 10.46 18.36 9.87
N GLU A 82 10.34 17.16 10.44
CA GLU A 82 10.31 16.98 11.90
C GLU A 82 11.67 17.22 12.55
N GLU A 83 12.76 16.83 11.90
CA GLU A 83 14.13 17.20 12.28
C GLU A 83 14.33 18.72 12.25
N THR A 84 13.77 19.40 11.26
CA THR A 84 13.82 20.88 11.19
C THR A 84 13.01 21.52 12.30
N ILE A 85 11.81 20.99 12.59
CA ILE A 85 10.98 21.41 13.73
C ILE A 85 11.74 21.21 15.04
N PHE A 86 12.43 20.09 15.20
CA PHE A 86 13.25 19.80 16.37
C PHE A 86 14.31 20.89 16.57
N LEU A 87 15.05 21.28 15.53
CA LEU A 87 16.03 22.36 15.59
C LEU A 87 15.41 23.73 15.88
N LEU A 88 14.20 23.98 15.38
CA LEU A 88 13.44 25.21 15.62
C LEU A 88 12.77 25.25 17.00
N ASP A 89 12.71 24.14 17.75
CA ASP A 89 12.12 24.14 19.07
C ASP A 89 13.05 24.77 20.11
N LYS A 90 12.50 25.63 20.97
CA LYS A 90 13.27 26.46 21.91
C LYS A 90 14.24 25.67 22.80
N PRO A 91 13.91 24.47 23.32
CA PRO A 91 14.84 23.65 24.10
C PRO A 91 16.12 23.26 23.35
N ASN A 92 16.09 23.24 22.01
CA ASN A 92 17.20 22.82 21.16
C ASN A 92 18.01 23.99 20.60
N TRP A 93 17.64 25.22 20.93
CA TRP A 93 18.39 26.41 20.52
C TRP A 93 19.75 26.51 21.24
N PRO A 94 20.71 27.25 20.69
CA PRO A 94 21.91 27.65 21.41
C PRO A 94 21.55 28.42 22.70
N GLU A 95 22.26 28.16 23.80
CA GLU A 95 21.98 28.79 25.11
C GLU A 95 21.93 30.32 25.06
N ALA A 96 22.85 30.92 24.30
CA ALA A 96 22.88 32.38 24.10
C ALA A 96 21.59 32.91 23.43
N LEU A 97 21.00 32.17 22.49
CA LEU A 97 19.74 32.54 21.85
C LEU A 97 18.53 32.32 22.78
N LYS A 98 18.56 31.28 23.63
CA LYS A 98 17.50 31.01 24.61
C LYS A 98 17.33 32.13 25.63
N GLN A 99 18.42 32.77 26.02
CA GLN A 99 18.45 33.84 27.02
C GLN A 99 17.84 35.16 26.52
N GLN A 100 17.68 35.34 25.20
CA GLN A 100 17.02 36.50 24.57
C GLN A 100 17.48 37.84 25.15
N SER A 101 18.79 37.99 25.34
CA SER A 101 19.36 39.11 26.10
C SER A 101 19.39 40.43 25.32
N SER A 102 19.07 40.40 24.02
CA SER A 102 18.97 41.57 23.15
C SER A 102 17.60 41.67 22.44
N PRO A 103 17.13 42.88 22.10
CA PRO A 103 15.89 43.05 21.33
C PRO A 103 15.85 42.29 20.00
N SER A 104 17.00 42.18 19.32
CA SER A 104 17.13 41.38 18.09
C SER A 104 16.93 39.89 18.33
N GLU A 105 17.41 39.34 19.45
CA GLU A 105 17.23 37.91 19.77
C GLU A 105 15.77 37.61 20.15
N VAL A 106 15.04 38.59 20.70
CA VAL A 106 13.59 38.49 20.92
C VAL A 106 12.85 38.44 19.58
N GLU A 107 13.18 39.31 18.64
CA GLU A 107 12.61 39.30 17.27
C GLU A 107 12.89 37.97 16.57
N TYR A 108 14.13 37.47 16.65
CA TYR A 108 14.50 36.19 16.05
C TYR A 108 13.73 35.03 16.66
N ALA A 109 13.54 35.02 17.97
CA ALA A 109 12.76 33.99 18.65
C ALA A 109 11.31 33.93 18.17
N VAL A 110 10.69 35.09 17.90
CA VAL A 110 9.33 35.16 17.34
C VAL A 110 9.29 34.55 15.94
N ILE A 111 10.22 34.94 15.06
CA ILE A 111 10.29 34.42 13.69
C ILE A 111 10.51 32.91 13.70
N LEU A 112 11.49 32.40 14.46
CA LEU A 112 11.77 30.96 14.56
C LEU A 112 10.55 30.17 15.07
N GLY A 113 9.78 30.74 16.01
CA GLY A 113 8.52 30.16 16.46
C GLY A 113 7.48 30.06 15.34
N GLN A 114 7.31 31.12 14.54
CA GLN A 114 6.40 31.12 13.40
C GLN A 114 6.81 30.10 12.31
N LEU A 115 8.11 29.96 12.05
CA LEU A 115 8.63 28.96 11.10
C LEU A 115 8.35 27.53 11.60
N LYS A 116 8.51 27.29 12.91
CA LYS A 116 8.18 26.02 13.54
C LYS A 116 6.71 25.67 13.34
N ASP A 117 5.81 26.63 13.60
CA ASP A 117 4.37 26.43 13.49
C ASP A 117 3.93 26.15 12.05
N LYS A 118 4.53 26.85 11.07
CA LYS A 118 4.33 26.59 9.64
C LYS A 118 4.73 25.17 9.26
N LEU A 119 5.95 24.76 9.59
CA LEU A 119 6.44 23.41 9.31
C LEU A 119 5.61 22.33 10.01
N TYR A 120 5.16 22.59 11.24
CA TYR A 120 4.27 21.69 11.96
C TYR A 120 2.91 21.53 11.25
N SER A 121 2.32 22.62 10.75
CA SER A 121 1.11 22.57 9.93
C SER A 121 1.33 21.75 8.65
N THR A 122 2.43 21.97 7.94
CA THR A 122 2.78 21.22 6.72
C THR A 122 3.03 19.73 7.03
N LEU A 123 3.67 19.39 8.14
CA LEU A 123 3.84 18.00 8.59
C LEU A 123 2.48 17.35 8.82
N LYS A 124 1.56 18.02 9.53
CA LYS A 124 0.20 17.51 9.78
C LYS A 124 -0.59 17.34 8.49
N PHE A 125 -0.41 18.23 7.52
CA PHE A 125 -1.02 18.10 6.21
C PHE A 125 -0.52 16.86 5.45
N LEU A 126 0.80 16.63 5.45
CA LEU A 126 1.42 15.44 4.86
C LEU A 126 0.97 14.13 5.55
N GLU A 127 0.90 14.13 6.88
CA GLU A 127 0.38 13.00 7.67
C GLU A 127 -1.07 12.67 7.31
N SER A 128 -1.92 13.69 7.25
CA SER A 128 -3.32 13.54 6.86
C SER A 128 -3.45 13.01 5.43
N PHE A 129 -2.63 13.51 4.51
CA PHE A 129 -2.58 13.03 3.14
C PHE A 129 -2.24 11.54 3.07
N GLN A 130 -1.17 11.09 3.74
CA GLN A 130 -0.76 9.69 3.74
C GLN A 130 -1.83 8.78 4.38
N ALA A 131 -2.43 9.21 5.48
CA ALA A 131 -3.49 8.46 6.17
C ALA A 131 -4.73 8.30 5.26
N LYS A 132 -5.20 9.41 4.66
CA LYS A 132 -6.34 9.39 3.73
C LYS A 132 -6.07 8.53 2.50
N ASN A 133 -4.86 8.61 1.93
CA ASN A 133 -4.49 7.80 0.79
C ASN A 133 -4.46 6.30 1.13
N SER A 134 -3.90 5.94 2.29
CA SER A 134 -3.89 4.55 2.79
C SER A 134 -5.31 4.01 3.01
N GLU A 135 -6.19 4.83 3.58
CA GLU A 135 -7.60 4.49 3.76
C GLU A 135 -8.34 4.36 2.43
N HIS A 136 -8.11 5.27 1.48
CA HIS A 136 -8.67 5.21 0.14
C HIS A 136 -8.26 3.93 -0.59
N VAL A 137 -6.96 3.62 -0.63
CA VAL A 137 -6.44 2.37 -1.22
C VAL A 137 -7.11 1.16 -0.58
N PHE A 138 -7.18 1.11 0.75
CA PHE A 138 -7.83 0.00 1.45
C PHE A 138 -9.31 -0.12 1.10
N ASN A 139 -10.06 0.98 1.12
CA ASN A 139 -11.48 0.98 0.81
C ASN A 139 -11.74 0.57 -0.64
N THR A 140 -10.92 1.04 -1.59
CA THR A 140 -10.98 0.62 -2.99
C THR A 140 -10.73 -0.88 -3.14
N VAL A 141 -9.68 -1.42 -2.50
CA VAL A 141 -9.43 -2.87 -2.47
C VAL A 141 -10.62 -3.62 -1.87
N MET A 142 -11.22 -3.09 -0.80
CA MET A 142 -12.37 -3.72 -0.16
C MET A 142 -13.59 -3.81 -1.09
N THR A 143 -13.77 -2.94 -2.09
CA THR A 143 -14.90 -3.02 -3.04
C THR A 143 -14.89 -4.29 -3.90
N TYR A 144 -13.70 -4.87 -4.08
CA TYR A 144 -13.46 -6.07 -4.88
C TYR A 144 -13.48 -7.36 -4.05
N LEU A 145 -13.53 -7.25 -2.72
CA LEU A 145 -13.53 -8.39 -1.81
C LEU A 145 -14.96 -8.77 -1.39
N PRO A 146 -15.19 -10.04 -0.98
CA PRO A 146 -16.47 -10.47 -0.45
C PRO A 146 -16.89 -9.62 0.77
N GLN A 147 -18.14 -9.14 0.77
CA GLN A 147 -18.69 -8.29 1.84
C GLN A 147 -19.30 -9.13 2.98
N ASP A 148 -18.84 -10.35 3.15
CA ASP A 148 -19.28 -11.26 4.21
C ASP A 148 -18.30 -11.21 5.40
N PHE A 149 -18.34 -12.23 6.27
CA PHE A 149 -17.48 -12.33 7.44
C PHE A 149 -15.98 -12.19 7.12
N ARG A 150 -15.55 -12.52 5.88
CA ARG A 150 -14.16 -12.42 5.44
C ARG A 150 -13.70 -10.97 5.35
N GLY A 151 -14.56 -10.07 4.87
CA GLY A 151 -14.28 -8.62 4.85
C GLY A 151 -14.12 -8.05 6.26
N THR A 152 -14.91 -8.53 7.21
CA THR A 152 -14.80 -8.16 8.63
C THR A 152 -13.50 -8.66 9.26
N LEU A 153 -13.09 -9.90 8.97
CA LEU A 153 -11.82 -10.47 9.45
C LEU A 153 -10.61 -9.68 8.92
N LEU A 154 -10.61 -9.29 7.64
CA LEU A 154 -9.53 -8.48 7.07
C LEU A 154 -9.42 -7.10 7.73
N ARG A 155 -10.55 -6.46 8.03
CA ARG A 155 -10.56 -5.18 8.79
C ARG A 155 -9.98 -5.37 10.19
N GLN A 156 -10.42 -6.40 10.91
CA GLN A 156 -9.90 -6.71 12.26
C GLN A 156 -8.40 -7.05 12.24
N GLN A 157 -7.94 -7.80 11.24
CA GLN A 157 -6.53 -8.14 11.06
C GLN A 157 -5.70 -6.87 10.78
N ARG A 158 -6.18 -5.98 9.91
CA ARG A 158 -5.54 -4.67 9.68
C ARG A 158 -5.44 -3.88 10.97
N GLU A 159 -6.55 -3.69 11.69
CA GLU A 159 -6.55 -2.93 12.94
C GLU A 159 -5.57 -3.50 13.97
N ARG A 160 -5.54 -4.84 14.15
CA ARG A 160 -4.60 -5.49 15.06
C ARG A 160 -3.15 -5.29 14.62
N SER A 161 -2.88 -5.43 13.32
CA SER A 161 -1.54 -5.21 12.76
C SER A 161 -1.08 -3.75 12.93
N GLU A 162 -1.95 -2.77 12.67
CA GLU A 162 -1.62 -1.36 12.86
C GLU A 162 -1.39 -1.03 14.35
N ARG A 163 -2.20 -1.57 15.27
CA ARG A 163 -1.99 -1.39 16.72
C ARG A 163 -0.64 -1.95 17.18
N ASN A 164 -0.27 -3.15 16.73
CA ASN A 164 1.01 -3.76 17.09
C ASN A 164 2.19 -2.95 16.56
N LYS A 165 2.12 -2.47 15.32
CA LYS A 165 3.16 -1.63 14.71
C LYS A 165 3.28 -0.27 15.40
N GLN A 166 2.16 0.33 15.79
CA GLN A 166 2.16 1.57 16.56
C GLN A 166 2.79 1.35 17.94
N ALA A 167 2.50 0.23 18.61
CA ALA A 167 3.11 -0.10 19.90
C ALA A 167 4.65 -0.24 19.80
N GLU A 168 5.17 -0.79 18.70
CA GLU A 168 6.62 -0.86 18.43
C GLU A 168 7.24 0.53 18.27
N VAL A 169 6.55 1.42 17.55
CA VAL A 169 6.95 2.83 17.39
C VAL A 169 6.92 3.56 18.73
N ASP A 170 5.86 3.39 19.51
CA ASP A 170 5.71 4.02 20.82
C ASP A 170 6.78 3.51 21.79
N ALA A 171 7.11 2.21 21.77
CA ALA A 171 8.18 1.63 22.56
C ALA A 171 9.55 2.24 22.21
N LEU A 172 9.84 2.40 20.92
CA LEU A 172 11.07 3.04 20.45
C LEU A 172 11.17 4.49 20.95
N VAL A 173 10.10 5.28 20.75
CA VAL A 173 10.05 6.67 21.21
C VAL A 173 10.19 6.78 22.73
N ASN A 174 9.47 5.95 23.48
CA ASN A 174 9.54 5.93 24.95
C ASN A 174 10.91 5.50 25.48
N SER A 175 11.66 4.70 24.71
CA SER A 175 13.05 4.33 25.03
C SER A 175 14.09 5.40 24.68
N GLY A 176 13.66 6.54 24.14
CA GLY A 176 14.55 7.65 23.73
C GLY A 176 15.10 7.52 22.32
N GLY A 177 14.45 6.72 21.45
CA GLY A 177 14.82 6.61 20.05
C GLY A 177 14.76 7.95 19.32
N SER A 178 15.73 8.16 18.43
CA SER A 178 15.83 9.35 17.59
C SER A 178 14.70 9.42 16.54
N ILE A 179 14.46 10.62 16.01
CA ILE A 179 13.51 10.84 14.92
C ILE A 179 13.91 9.97 13.70
N GLN A 180 15.20 9.89 13.39
CA GLN A 180 15.72 9.05 12.30
C GLN A 180 15.43 7.56 12.52
N GLU A 181 15.68 7.02 13.71
CA GLU A 181 15.37 5.62 14.04
C GLU A 181 13.87 5.33 13.91
N ARG A 182 13.02 6.28 14.34
CA ARG A 182 11.57 6.15 14.21
C ARG A 182 11.12 6.10 12.75
N TYR A 183 11.65 6.98 11.88
CA TYR A 183 11.32 6.95 10.45
C TYR A 183 11.91 5.74 9.73
N ALA A 184 13.10 5.27 10.13
CA ALA A 184 13.66 4.02 9.63
C ALA A 184 12.78 2.81 9.98
N LEU A 185 12.24 2.77 11.21
CA LEU A 185 11.29 1.73 11.62
C LEU A 185 9.98 1.79 10.81
N LEU A 186 9.38 2.97 10.65
CA LEU A 186 8.17 3.15 9.86
C LEU A 186 8.37 2.71 8.41
N TRP A 187 9.52 3.05 7.82
CA TRP A 187 9.87 2.61 6.47
C TRP A 187 10.07 1.10 6.38
N LYS A 188 10.77 0.50 7.35
CA LYS A 188 10.94 -0.96 7.45
C LYS A 188 9.59 -1.66 7.51
N GLN A 189 8.69 -1.22 8.40
CA GLN A 189 7.33 -1.75 8.51
C GLN A 189 6.55 -1.63 7.19
N GLN A 190 6.74 -0.54 6.43
CA GLN A 190 6.12 -0.35 5.12
C GLN A 190 6.69 -1.33 4.08
N MET A 191 8.00 -1.55 4.07
CA MET A 191 8.65 -2.50 3.16
C MET A 191 8.28 -3.95 3.48
N ASP A 192 8.18 -4.31 4.75
CA ASP A 192 7.77 -5.66 5.15
C ASP A 192 6.33 -5.95 4.72
N ARG A 193 5.42 -4.96 4.80
CA ARG A 193 4.07 -5.08 4.21
C ARG A 193 4.14 -5.35 2.70
N ARG A 194 4.96 -4.59 1.97
CA ARG A 194 5.12 -4.74 0.51
C ARG A 194 5.72 -6.10 0.14
N ARG A 195 6.69 -6.60 0.91
CA ARG A 195 7.27 -7.93 0.69
C ARG A 195 6.26 -9.03 0.91
N GLN A 196 5.49 -8.97 2.01
CA GLN A 196 4.42 -9.93 2.27
C GLN A 196 3.36 -9.93 1.17
N LEU A 197 2.95 -8.73 0.71
CA LEU A 197 2.01 -8.60 -0.41
C LEU A 197 2.59 -9.15 -1.72
N ALA A 198 3.84 -8.83 -2.06
CA ALA A 198 4.48 -9.37 -3.26
C ALA A 198 4.66 -10.90 -3.18
N GLN A 199 4.96 -11.46 -2.00
CA GLN A 199 5.00 -12.90 -1.76
C GLN A 199 3.62 -13.54 -1.96
N LEU A 200 2.54 -12.88 -1.53
CA LEU A 200 1.17 -13.32 -1.82
C LEU A 200 0.85 -13.30 -3.32
N GLY A 201 1.28 -12.27 -4.06
CA GLY A 201 1.06 -12.16 -5.52
C GLY A 201 1.93 -13.11 -6.35
N SER A 202 3.11 -13.49 -5.84
CA SER A 202 4.06 -14.41 -6.49
C SER A 202 3.91 -15.86 -6.02
N ALA A 203 3.11 -16.12 -4.99
CA ALA A 203 2.80 -17.46 -4.54
C ALA A 203 2.25 -18.30 -5.70
N THR A 204 2.79 -19.49 -5.89
CA THR A 204 2.31 -20.48 -6.86
C THR A 204 1.69 -21.66 -6.13
N GLY A 205 0.72 -22.34 -6.74
CA GLY A 205 0.10 -23.55 -6.17
C GLY A 205 -0.87 -23.27 -5.01
N VAL A 206 -0.86 -24.17 -4.01
CA VAL A 206 -1.88 -24.30 -2.94
C VAL A 206 -2.10 -23.02 -2.13
N TYR A 207 -1.08 -22.18 -1.94
CA TYR A 207 -1.20 -20.91 -1.19
C TYR A 207 -1.90 -19.79 -1.98
N LYS A 208 -1.68 -19.71 -3.30
CA LYS A 208 -2.43 -18.81 -4.20
C LYS A 208 -3.88 -19.24 -4.31
N THR A 209 -4.11 -20.55 -4.37
CA THR A 209 -5.42 -21.18 -4.27
C THR A 209 -6.09 -20.80 -2.94
N LEU A 210 -5.44 -21.00 -1.78
CA LEU A 210 -5.93 -20.59 -0.46
C LEU A 210 -6.35 -19.11 -0.41
N VAL A 211 -5.53 -18.17 -0.90
CA VAL A 211 -5.87 -16.72 -0.87
C VAL A 211 -7.00 -16.37 -1.84
N LYS A 212 -7.00 -16.94 -3.05
CA LYS A 212 -8.05 -16.74 -4.06
C LYS A 212 -9.40 -17.29 -3.58
N TYR A 213 -9.41 -18.41 -2.84
CA TYR A 213 -10.63 -19.11 -2.44
C TYR A 213 -11.13 -18.85 -1.02
N LEU A 214 -10.25 -18.81 -0.01
CA LEU A 214 -10.67 -18.50 1.36
C LEU A 214 -11.03 -17.04 1.52
N VAL A 215 -10.35 -16.12 0.82
CA VAL A 215 -10.55 -14.67 0.97
C VAL A 215 -11.36 -14.09 -0.20
N GLY A 216 -11.52 -14.84 -1.30
CA GLY A 216 -12.27 -14.40 -2.47
C GLY A 216 -11.60 -13.23 -3.19
N VAL A 217 -10.27 -13.14 -3.14
CA VAL A 217 -9.49 -12.05 -3.75
C VAL A 217 -9.45 -12.24 -5.27
N PRO A 218 -9.97 -11.28 -6.06
CA PRO A 218 -9.87 -11.33 -7.52
C PRO A 218 -8.44 -11.48 -8.05
N GLN A 219 -8.26 -12.31 -9.09
CA GLN A 219 -6.95 -12.57 -9.70
C GLN A 219 -6.25 -11.28 -10.16
N VAL A 220 -7.03 -10.31 -10.67
CA VAL A 220 -6.53 -9.01 -11.12
C VAL A 220 -5.84 -8.20 -10.00
N LEU A 221 -6.29 -8.33 -8.74
CA LEU A 221 -5.62 -7.72 -7.59
C LEU A 221 -4.28 -8.39 -7.30
N LEU A 222 -4.21 -9.72 -7.40
CA LEU A 222 -2.98 -10.47 -7.19
C LEU A 222 -1.93 -10.13 -8.27
N ASP A 223 -2.39 -9.99 -9.52
CA ASP A 223 -1.53 -9.61 -10.65
C ASP A 223 -1.02 -8.17 -10.50
N PHE A 224 -1.86 -7.25 -10.02
CA PHE A 224 -1.44 -5.88 -9.68
C PHE A 224 -0.41 -5.85 -8.55
N VAL A 225 -0.66 -6.59 -7.46
CA VAL A 225 0.26 -6.63 -6.31
C VAL A 225 1.62 -7.22 -6.68
N ARG A 226 1.67 -8.17 -7.63
CA ARG A 226 2.94 -8.70 -8.15
C ARG A 226 3.81 -7.63 -8.80
N GLN A 227 3.20 -6.62 -9.43
CA GLN A 227 3.89 -5.54 -10.15
C GLN A 227 4.16 -4.30 -9.28
N ILE A 228 3.73 -4.28 -8.00
CA ILE A 228 3.80 -3.08 -7.16
C ILE A 228 5.24 -2.65 -6.82
N ASN A 229 6.18 -3.60 -6.84
CA ASN A 229 7.61 -3.36 -6.59
C ASN A 229 8.44 -3.44 -7.88
N ASP A 230 7.81 -3.58 -9.03
CA ASP A 230 8.51 -3.63 -10.32
C ASP A 230 9.09 -2.24 -10.62
N ASP A 231 10.41 -2.17 -10.77
CA ASP A 231 11.14 -0.93 -11.07
C ASP A 231 10.95 -0.49 -12.53
N ASP A 232 10.26 -1.29 -13.36
CA ASP A 232 9.74 -0.92 -14.69
C ASP A 232 8.20 -0.93 -14.74
N GLY A 233 7.57 -1.06 -13.57
CA GLY A 233 6.14 -1.23 -13.43
C GLY A 233 5.33 0.03 -13.78
N PRO A 234 3.98 -0.08 -13.79
CA PRO A 234 3.09 1.05 -14.10
C PRO A 234 3.36 2.29 -13.23
N MET A 235 3.77 2.07 -11.98
CA MET A 235 4.06 3.15 -11.03
C MET A 235 5.30 3.98 -11.40
N GLU A 236 6.19 3.50 -12.29
CA GLU A 236 7.31 4.32 -12.79
C GLU A 236 6.84 5.51 -13.61
N GLU A 237 5.71 5.41 -14.30
CA GLU A 237 5.17 6.55 -15.03
C GLU A 237 4.85 7.71 -14.10
N GLN A 238 4.35 7.38 -12.91
CA GLN A 238 4.08 8.36 -11.88
C GLN A 238 5.38 9.01 -11.37
N ARG A 239 6.42 8.20 -11.13
CA ARG A 239 7.73 8.67 -10.67
C ARG A 239 8.38 9.57 -11.72
N HIS A 240 8.31 9.18 -12.99
CA HIS A 240 8.86 9.97 -14.08
C HIS A 240 8.21 11.36 -14.18
N ARG A 241 6.89 11.44 -14.06
CA ARG A 241 6.15 12.71 -14.22
C ARG A 241 6.18 13.60 -12.99
N TYR A 242 5.97 13.03 -11.81
CA TYR A 242 5.73 13.80 -10.58
C TYR A 242 6.86 13.66 -9.54
N GLY A 243 7.82 12.77 -9.78
CA GLY A 243 9.03 12.64 -8.97
C GLY A 243 9.90 13.89 -8.99
N PRO A 244 10.29 14.47 -10.15
CA PRO A 244 11.25 15.57 -10.18
C PRO A 244 10.86 16.81 -9.35
N PRO A 245 9.58 17.27 -9.36
CA PRO A 245 9.15 18.32 -8.44
C PRO A 245 9.30 17.92 -6.96
N LEU A 246 8.88 16.71 -6.61
CA LEU A 246 8.97 16.21 -5.24
C LEU A 246 10.44 16.06 -4.77
N TYR A 247 11.33 15.58 -5.63
CA TYR A 247 12.76 15.45 -5.33
C TYR A 247 13.39 16.81 -5.08
N SER A 248 13.01 17.82 -5.85
CA SER A 248 13.46 19.21 -5.67
C SER A 248 13.02 19.76 -4.31
N LEU A 249 11.76 19.55 -3.93
CA LEU A 249 11.24 19.98 -2.62
C LEU A 249 11.91 19.23 -1.46
N THR A 250 12.18 17.94 -1.62
CA THR A 250 12.91 17.13 -0.63
C THR A 250 14.32 17.65 -0.40
N SER A 251 15.01 18.00 -1.50
CA SER A 251 16.35 18.58 -1.45
C SER A 251 16.34 19.95 -0.76
N MET A 252 15.29 20.74 -0.99
CA MET A 252 15.11 22.05 -0.37
C MET A 252 14.95 21.95 1.15
N ILE A 253 14.05 21.10 1.67
CA ILE A 253 13.89 20.94 3.13
C ILE A 253 15.15 20.36 3.79
N LEU A 254 15.85 19.46 3.12
CA LEU A 254 17.13 18.94 3.62
C LEU A 254 18.21 20.03 3.65
N SER A 255 18.24 20.93 2.66
CA SER A 255 19.14 22.08 2.63
C SER A 255 18.82 23.07 3.77
N ILE A 256 17.53 23.32 4.04
CA ILE A 256 17.07 24.13 5.17
C ILE A 256 17.55 23.51 6.50
N ARG A 257 17.34 22.20 6.69
CA ARG A 257 17.78 21.46 7.88
C ARG A 257 19.30 21.57 8.08
N LEU A 258 20.08 21.31 7.01
CA LEU A 258 21.54 21.40 7.06
C LEU A 258 21.98 22.81 7.46
N PHE A 259 21.43 23.83 6.81
CA PHE A 259 21.76 25.22 7.11
C PHE A 259 21.49 25.57 8.58
N LEU A 260 20.30 25.20 9.07
CA LEU A 260 19.91 25.45 10.46
C LEU A 260 20.82 24.72 11.46
N SER A 261 21.15 23.46 11.18
CA SER A 261 22.08 22.67 11.99
C SER A 261 23.46 23.32 12.07
N LEU A 262 24.01 23.76 10.93
CA LEU A 262 25.32 24.42 10.88
C LEU A 262 25.33 25.75 11.64
N LEU A 263 24.26 26.54 11.52
CA LEU A 263 24.09 27.79 12.28
C LEU A 263 24.07 27.53 13.79
N TRP A 264 23.39 26.47 14.25
CA TRP A 264 23.25 26.20 15.68
C TRP A 264 24.58 25.75 16.27
N ILE A 265 25.27 24.84 15.58
CA ILE A 265 26.58 24.33 15.98
C ILE A 265 27.62 25.46 16.04
N ARG A 266 27.56 26.41 15.10
CA ARG A 266 28.51 27.54 15.00
C ARG A 266 28.04 28.80 15.72
N TYR A 267 26.90 28.79 16.42
CA TYR A 267 26.30 30.02 16.96
C TYR A 267 27.25 30.80 17.89
N GLY A 268 28.07 30.09 18.67
CA GLY A 268 29.07 30.70 19.55
C GLY A 268 30.18 31.45 18.80
N ALA A 269 30.53 31.03 17.59
CA ALA A 269 31.54 31.65 16.74
C ALA A 269 30.95 32.64 15.72
N THR A 270 29.73 32.41 15.27
CA THR A 270 29.04 33.23 14.26
C THR A 270 27.59 33.42 14.68
N LYS A 271 27.26 34.61 15.18
CA LYS A 271 25.88 34.95 15.54
C LYS A 271 24.99 34.97 14.30
N LEU A 272 23.72 34.60 14.50
CA LEU A 272 22.69 34.66 13.47
C LEU A 272 22.51 36.10 12.96
N LYS A 273 22.67 36.29 11.65
CA LYS A 273 22.45 37.57 10.98
C LYS A 273 21.00 37.70 10.53
N ARG A 274 20.49 38.94 10.48
CA ARG A 274 19.12 39.23 10.00
C ARG A 274 18.89 38.73 8.57
N GLU A 275 19.87 38.87 7.69
CA GLU A 275 19.81 38.40 6.30
C GLU A 275 19.68 36.86 6.21
N GLN A 276 20.41 36.13 7.07
CA GLN A 276 20.32 34.67 7.15
C GLN A 276 18.95 34.21 7.66
N LEU A 277 18.38 34.95 8.60
CA LEU A 277 17.04 34.68 9.11
C LEU A 277 15.95 34.98 8.08
N ALA A 278 16.07 36.10 7.35
CA ALA A 278 15.16 36.45 6.27
C ALA A 278 15.18 35.41 5.14
N LEU A 279 16.38 34.91 4.77
CA LEU A 279 16.52 33.83 3.80
C LEU A 279 15.86 32.54 4.28
N LEU A 280 16.04 32.18 5.56
CA LEU A 280 15.41 31.01 6.16
C LEU A 280 13.87 31.13 6.14
N GLU A 281 13.35 32.30 6.50
CA GLU A 281 11.92 32.59 6.49
C GLU A 281 11.34 32.44 5.08
N GLU A 282 11.96 33.05 4.08
CA GLU A 282 11.54 32.95 2.68
C GLU A 282 11.60 31.49 2.17
N ALA A 283 12.66 30.76 2.49
CA ALA A 283 12.79 29.36 2.08
C ALA A 283 11.75 28.44 2.71
N VAL A 284 11.46 28.60 4.01
CA VAL A 284 10.39 27.84 4.66
C VAL A 284 9.04 28.19 4.06
N GLU A 285 8.76 29.47 3.79
CA GLU A 285 7.51 29.90 3.14
C GLU A 285 7.34 29.28 1.75
N VAL A 286 8.37 29.36 0.91
CA VAL A 286 8.34 28.79 -0.45
C VAL A 286 8.20 27.26 -0.39
N TYR A 287 8.98 26.58 0.45
CA TYR A 287 8.91 25.13 0.61
C TYR A 287 7.50 24.68 1.02
N THR A 288 6.96 25.25 2.10
CA THR A 288 5.64 24.88 2.63
C THR A 288 4.53 25.13 1.61
N ARG A 289 4.53 26.28 0.94
CA ARG A 289 3.56 26.61 -0.11
C ARG A 289 3.63 25.63 -1.29
N GLU A 290 4.82 25.39 -1.82
CA GLU A 290 5.01 24.52 -2.99
C GLU A 290 4.74 23.04 -2.67
N PHE A 291 5.12 22.60 -1.47
CA PHE A 291 4.88 21.25 -1.01
C PHE A 291 3.39 20.98 -0.76
N GLU A 292 2.65 21.92 -0.16
CA GLU A 292 1.20 21.81 -0.06
C GLU A 292 0.52 21.82 -1.43
N ARG A 293 1.00 22.64 -2.37
CA ARG A 293 0.49 22.65 -3.76
C ARG A 293 0.70 21.30 -4.43
N PHE A 294 1.88 20.71 -4.27
CA PHE A 294 2.18 19.36 -4.77
C PHE A 294 1.26 18.30 -4.14
N LEU A 295 1.08 18.33 -2.82
CA LEU A 295 0.23 17.37 -2.11
C LEU A 295 -1.25 17.46 -2.53
N LYS A 296 -1.78 18.68 -2.70
CA LYS A 296 -3.15 18.89 -3.19
C LYS A 296 -3.32 18.30 -4.59
N PHE A 297 -2.37 18.60 -5.49
CA PHE A 297 -2.38 18.08 -6.85
C PHE A 297 -2.31 16.55 -6.88
N ILE A 298 -1.34 15.93 -6.20
CA ILE A 298 -1.17 14.48 -6.26
C ILE A 298 -2.35 13.75 -5.59
N SER A 299 -2.98 14.37 -4.58
CA SER A 299 -4.23 13.87 -3.98
C SER A 299 -5.37 13.81 -4.99
N GLU A 300 -5.50 14.82 -5.85
CA GLU A 300 -6.50 14.83 -6.93
C GLU A 300 -6.19 13.74 -7.98
N VAL A 301 -4.92 13.59 -8.35
CA VAL A 301 -4.49 12.54 -9.27
C VAL A 301 -4.82 11.14 -8.71
N PHE A 302 -4.50 10.88 -7.44
CA PHE A 302 -4.74 9.58 -6.80
C PHE A 302 -6.22 9.27 -6.57
N ALA A 303 -7.04 10.27 -6.27
CA ALA A 303 -8.47 10.07 -6.09
C ALA A 303 -9.17 9.59 -7.38
N ASN A 304 -8.60 9.94 -8.54
CA ASN A 304 -9.21 9.67 -9.84
C ASN A 304 -8.52 8.56 -10.65
N ALA A 305 -7.29 8.18 -10.29
CA ALA A 305 -6.54 7.16 -11.02
C ALA A 305 -7.15 5.75 -10.81
N PRO A 306 -7.51 5.03 -11.89
CA PRO A 306 -8.06 3.70 -11.76
C PRO A 306 -6.99 2.67 -11.34
N PHE A 307 -7.35 1.69 -10.52
CA PHE A 307 -6.46 0.56 -10.19
C PHE A 307 -6.43 -0.50 -11.30
N PHE A 308 -7.53 -0.62 -12.04
CA PHE A 308 -7.75 -1.61 -13.08
C PHE A 308 -8.32 -0.97 -14.34
N ILE A 309 -7.99 -1.55 -15.49
CA ILE A 309 -8.51 -1.14 -16.80
C ILE A 309 -9.12 -2.36 -17.50
N SER A 310 -9.99 -2.16 -18.49
CA SER A 310 -10.50 -3.30 -19.27
C SER A 310 -9.38 -3.91 -20.13
N ALA A 311 -9.46 -5.23 -20.39
CA ALA A 311 -8.53 -5.94 -21.25
C ALA A 311 -8.46 -5.33 -22.66
N GLU A 312 -9.59 -4.82 -23.17
CA GLU A 312 -9.69 -4.10 -24.44
C GLU A 312 -8.85 -2.81 -24.43
N VAL A 313 -8.98 -2.00 -23.36
CA VAL A 313 -8.22 -0.75 -23.18
C VAL A 313 -6.72 -1.02 -22.96
N ALA A 314 -6.38 -2.16 -22.37
CA ALA A 314 -5.00 -2.60 -22.22
C ALA A 314 -4.37 -3.16 -23.51
N GLY A 315 -5.13 -3.25 -24.62
CA GLY A 315 -4.67 -3.87 -25.86
C GLY A 315 -4.47 -5.40 -25.74
N ALA A 316 -5.00 -6.02 -24.69
CA ALA A 316 -4.89 -7.45 -24.42
C ALA A 316 -6.10 -8.19 -25.04
N LEU A 317 -6.06 -8.40 -26.34
CA LEU A 317 -7.11 -9.11 -27.09
C LEU A 317 -7.29 -10.59 -26.69
N ASP A 318 -6.42 -11.17 -25.86
CA ASP A 318 -6.43 -12.60 -25.53
C ASP A 318 -6.50 -12.95 -24.03
N ALA A 319 -6.74 -11.99 -23.13
CA ALA A 319 -6.71 -12.26 -21.68
C ALA A 319 -7.96 -12.97 -21.11
N SER A 320 -8.95 -13.34 -21.93
CA SER A 320 -10.20 -13.97 -21.45
C SER A 320 -10.14 -15.49 -21.30
N LYS A 321 -8.96 -16.12 -21.36
CA LYS A 321 -8.83 -17.59 -21.19
C LYS A 321 -7.94 -17.91 -20.00
N ASN A 322 -8.43 -17.61 -18.80
CA ASN A 322 -7.87 -18.21 -17.59
C ASN A 322 -8.99 -18.80 -16.74
N ASP A 323 -9.75 -19.70 -17.34
CA ASP A 323 -10.82 -20.42 -16.67
C ASP A 323 -10.38 -21.84 -16.34
N ASP A 324 -9.95 -22.04 -15.10
CA ASP A 324 -9.83 -23.36 -14.49
C ASP A 324 -11.21 -24.05 -14.28
N TYR A 325 -12.30 -23.45 -14.76
CA TYR A 325 -13.64 -24.03 -14.67
C TYR A 325 -13.78 -25.15 -15.71
N LYS A 326 -14.32 -26.27 -15.27
CA LYS A 326 -14.70 -27.38 -16.14
C LYS A 326 -16.15 -27.20 -16.53
N GLU A 327 -16.47 -27.48 -17.78
CA GLU A 327 -17.85 -27.55 -18.25
C GLU A 327 -18.24 -29.00 -18.48
N ILE A 328 -19.40 -29.38 -17.95
CA ILE A 328 -19.98 -30.70 -18.15
C ILE A 328 -21.45 -30.57 -18.50
N THR A 329 -21.91 -31.43 -19.40
CA THR A 329 -23.34 -31.57 -19.70
C THR A 329 -23.91 -32.73 -18.88
N VAL A 330 -24.87 -32.45 -18.01
CA VAL A 330 -25.64 -33.43 -17.23
C VAL A 330 -26.95 -33.72 -17.97
N PRO A 331 -27.14 -34.90 -18.58
CA PRO A 331 -28.37 -35.23 -19.30
C PRO A 331 -29.61 -35.23 -18.40
N ALA A 332 -30.79 -35.12 -19.00
CA ALA A 332 -32.06 -35.33 -18.30
C ALA A 332 -32.11 -36.76 -17.71
N GLY A 333 -32.59 -36.91 -16.47
CA GLY A 333 -32.67 -38.21 -15.81
C GLY A 333 -31.32 -38.76 -15.28
N LYS A 334 -30.25 -37.96 -15.24
CA LYS A 334 -28.89 -38.40 -14.87
C LYS A 334 -28.27 -37.52 -13.79
N THR A 335 -27.23 -38.07 -13.14
CA THR A 335 -26.35 -37.35 -12.22
C THR A 335 -24.94 -37.22 -12.82
N TYR A 336 -24.19 -36.24 -12.35
CA TYR A 336 -22.75 -36.12 -12.56
C TYR A 336 -22.05 -36.02 -11.21
N GLU A 337 -20.93 -36.73 -11.06
CA GLU A 337 -20.27 -36.89 -9.77
C GLU A 337 -18.78 -36.56 -9.89
N VAL A 338 -18.26 -35.87 -8.88
CA VAL A 338 -16.83 -35.62 -8.71
C VAL A 338 -16.39 -36.23 -7.39
N LEU A 339 -15.38 -37.11 -7.45
CA LEU A 339 -14.79 -37.74 -6.29
C LEU A 339 -13.49 -37.03 -5.91
N LEU A 340 -13.37 -36.62 -4.64
CA LEU A 340 -12.18 -36.02 -4.06
C LEU A 340 -11.61 -36.95 -2.99
N SER A 341 -10.29 -37.15 -3.03
CA SER A 341 -9.57 -37.75 -1.91
C SER A 341 -9.14 -36.63 -0.96
N VAL A 342 -9.44 -36.79 0.33
CA VAL A 342 -9.09 -35.85 1.40
C VAL A 342 -8.15 -36.55 2.36
N ASP A 343 -6.92 -36.05 2.48
CA ASP A 343 -5.87 -36.72 3.23
C ASP A 343 -5.95 -36.50 4.75
N SER A 344 -6.60 -35.41 5.19
CA SER A 344 -6.64 -34.99 6.60
C SER A 344 -7.99 -34.42 7.02
N VAL A 345 -8.35 -34.63 8.29
CA VAL A 345 -9.46 -33.92 8.95
C VAL A 345 -9.19 -32.40 8.97
N ASN A 346 -10.25 -31.59 9.00
CA ASN A 346 -10.21 -30.12 8.93
C ASN A 346 -9.66 -29.55 7.61
N SER A 347 -9.61 -30.35 6.55
CA SER A 347 -9.48 -29.86 5.18
C SER A 347 -10.78 -29.15 4.76
N TYR A 348 -10.72 -28.28 3.77
CA TYR A 348 -11.91 -27.65 3.19
C TYR A 348 -12.14 -28.14 1.77
N ILE A 349 -13.31 -28.70 1.52
CA ILE A 349 -13.80 -28.92 0.15
C ILE A 349 -14.52 -27.64 -0.26
N ALA A 350 -14.10 -27.03 -1.36
CA ALA A 350 -14.73 -25.83 -1.91
C ALA A 350 -15.31 -26.12 -3.29
N TRP A 351 -16.47 -25.54 -3.57
CA TRP A 351 -17.10 -25.58 -4.88
C TRP A 351 -17.59 -24.21 -5.31
N ASP A 352 -17.60 -24.04 -6.63
CA ASP A 352 -18.29 -22.97 -7.31
C ASP A 352 -18.89 -23.56 -8.59
N PHE A 353 -20.19 -23.40 -8.79
CA PHE A 353 -20.81 -23.80 -10.04
C PHE A 353 -21.94 -22.87 -10.45
N SER A 354 -22.15 -22.80 -11.76
CA SER A 354 -23.27 -22.12 -12.38
C SER A 354 -23.77 -22.90 -13.59
N LEU A 355 -25.02 -22.66 -13.95
CA LEU A 355 -25.59 -23.20 -15.19
C LEU A 355 -25.31 -22.28 -16.38
N VAL A 356 -24.72 -22.84 -17.43
CA VAL A 356 -24.40 -22.14 -18.68
C VAL A 356 -25.47 -22.45 -19.71
N GLN A 357 -26.65 -21.87 -19.53
CA GLN A 357 -27.76 -21.96 -20.50
C GLN A 357 -28.47 -20.60 -20.54
N GLY A 358 -29.03 -20.21 -21.71
CA GLY A 358 -29.52 -18.86 -22.01
C GLY A 358 -30.69 -18.33 -21.14
N LYS A 359 -31.61 -17.54 -21.72
CA LYS A 359 -32.68 -16.79 -21.02
C LYS A 359 -33.75 -17.64 -20.27
N ILE A 360 -33.51 -18.91 -19.98
CA ILE A 360 -34.45 -19.79 -19.28
C ILE A 360 -33.89 -20.07 -17.88
N ASN A 361 -34.62 -19.67 -16.84
CA ASN A 361 -34.28 -20.03 -15.47
C ASN A 361 -34.36 -21.55 -15.32
N MET A 362 -33.21 -22.14 -15.01
CA MET A 362 -33.04 -23.56 -14.80
C MET A 362 -32.26 -23.76 -13.52
N ASP A 363 -32.49 -24.88 -12.87
CA ASP A 363 -31.77 -25.31 -11.68
C ASP A 363 -31.17 -26.70 -11.87
N ILE A 364 -30.32 -27.07 -10.93
CA ILE A 364 -29.72 -28.40 -10.78
C ILE A 364 -29.69 -28.78 -9.30
N GLY A 365 -29.93 -30.05 -9.00
CA GLY A 365 -29.78 -30.58 -7.64
C GLY A 365 -28.30 -30.64 -7.28
N PHE A 366 -27.94 -30.30 -6.05
CA PHE A 366 -26.58 -30.41 -5.56
C PHE A 366 -26.53 -30.98 -4.15
N SER A 367 -25.61 -31.90 -3.91
CA SER A 367 -25.34 -32.50 -2.59
C SER A 367 -23.87 -32.93 -2.46
N LEU A 368 -23.46 -33.17 -1.21
CA LEU A 368 -22.13 -33.67 -0.86
C LEU A 368 -22.28 -34.90 0.04
N GLU A 369 -21.61 -35.99 -0.32
CA GLU A 369 -21.56 -37.24 0.44
C GLU A 369 -20.11 -37.56 0.84
N PHE A 370 -19.93 -38.19 1.99
CA PHE A 370 -18.70 -38.86 2.37
C PHE A 370 -18.84 -40.37 2.14
N LEU A 371 -17.79 -40.98 1.59
CA LEU A 371 -17.65 -42.41 1.41
C LEU A 371 -16.63 -42.92 2.41
N SER A 372 -17.07 -43.78 3.32
CA SER A 372 -16.17 -44.45 4.26
C SER A 372 -15.27 -45.46 3.51
N PRO A 373 -14.14 -45.88 4.12
CA PRO A 373 -13.33 -46.97 3.59
C PRO A 373 -14.09 -48.30 3.45
N SER A 374 -15.18 -48.50 4.21
CA SER A 374 -16.09 -49.66 4.10
C SER A 374 -17.13 -49.52 2.97
N GLY A 375 -17.21 -48.36 2.30
CA GLY A 375 -18.17 -48.08 1.23
C GLY A 375 -19.50 -47.49 1.71
N ASP A 376 -19.65 -47.23 3.01
CA ASP A 376 -20.84 -46.61 3.59
C ASP A 376 -20.91 -45.13 3.21
N LYS A 377 -22.11 -44.66 2.88
CA LYS A 377 -22.36 -43.28 2.47
C LYS A 377 -22.92 -42.47 3.63
N THR A 378 -22.32 -41.34 3.93
CA THR A 378 -22.83 -40.36 4.90
C THR A 378 -23.11 -39.05 4.20
N LEU A 379 -24.34 -38.56 4.29
CA LEU A 379 -24.74 -37.27 3.71
C LEU A 379 -24.11 -36.13 4.52
N MET A 380 -23.32 -35.28 3.86
CA MET A 380 -22.58 -34.17 4.48
C MET A 380 -23.26 -32.83 4.21
N LEU A 381 -23.71 -32.62 2.96
CA LEU A 381 -24.53 -31.47 2.58
C LEU A 381 -25.86 -31.98 2.01
N PRO A 382 -27.01 -31.53 2.55
CA PRO A 382 -28.31 -32.00 2.10
C PRO A 382 -28.61 -31.54 0.67
N TYR A 383 -29.35 -32.38 -0.06
CA TYR A 383 -29.83 -32.07 -1.41
C TYR A 383 -30.66 -30.78 -1.43
N ARG A 384 -30.27 -29.86 -2.32
CA ARG A 384 -31.04 -28.64 -2.65
C ARG A 384 -30.89 -28.32 -4.14
N ARG A 385 -31.82 -27.52 -4.68
CA ARG A 385 -31.82 -27.09 -6.09
C ARG A 385 -31.29 -25.67 -6.20
N TYR A 386 -30.35 -25.46 -7.12
CA TYR A 386 -29.64 -24.19 -7.31
C TYR A 386 -29.55 -23.82 -8.79
N GLU A 387 -29.65 -22.53 -9.11
CA GLU A 387 -29.29 -21.99 -10.43
C GLU A 387 -27.76 -21.81 -10.55
N SER A 388 -27.15 -21.38 -9.44
CA SER A 388 -25.71 -21.32 -9.18
C SER A 388 -25.50 -21.40 -7.67
N ASP A 389 -24.37 -21.95 -7.24
CA ASP A 389 -24.00 -21.95 -5.82
C ASP A 389 -22.48 -21.90 -5.66
N GLN A 390 -22.04 -21.19 -4.63
CA GLN A 390 -20.66 -21.13 -4.19
C GLN A 390 -20.62 -21.46 -2.71
N GLY A 391 -19.85 -22.47 -2.34
CA GLY A 391 -19.85 -22.97 -0.98
C GLY A 391 -18.57 -23.70 -0.61
N ASN A 392 -18.48 -24.05 0.67
CA ASN A 392 -17.41 -24.89 1.18
C ASN A 392 -17.93 -25.79 2.31
N PHE A 393 -17.18 -26.85 2.59
CA PHE A 393 -17.44 -27.80 3.65
C PHE A 393 -16.13 -28.17 4.35
N CYS A 394 -16.09 -28.00 5.68
CA CYS A 394 -14.98 -28.45 6.50
C CYS A 394 -15.10 -29.96 6.74
N THR A 395 -14.10 -30.72 6.32
CA THR A 395 -14.12 -32.18 6.35
C THR A 395 -13.96 -32.68 7.79
N LEU A 396 -14.92 -33.48 8.23
CA LEU A 396 -14.91 -34.09 9.57
C LEU A 396 -13.97 -35.29 9.69
N MET A 397 -13.57 -35.88 8.56
CA MET A 397 -12.71 -37.06 8.49
C MET A 397 -11.85 -37.02 7.22
N GLY A 398 -10.70 -37.69 7.23
CA GLY A 398 -9.97 -38.01 6.00
C GLY A 398 -10.67 -39.17 5.27
N GLY A 399 -10.68 -39.13 3.94
CA GLY A 399 -11.33 -40.14 3.11
C GLY A 399 -11.87 -39.57 1.80
N SER A 400 -12.81 -40.30 1.18
CA SER A 400 -13.35 -39.92 -0.14
C SER A 400 -14.64 -39.13 0.01
N TYR A 401 -14.69 -37.95 -0.61
CA TYR A 401 -15.89 -37.12 -0.66
C TYR A 401 -16.40 -37.02 -2.08
N LYS A 402 -17.72 -37.04 -2.24
CA LYS A 402 -18.41 -37.06 -3.53
C LYS A 402 -19.34 -35.86 -3.64
N LEU A 403 -19.06 -34.98 -4.61
CA LEU A 403 -19.95 -33.90 -5.00
C LEU A 403 -20.86 -34.39 -6.12
N ILE A 404 -22.16 -34.16 -5.99
CA ILE A 404 -23.16 -34.71 -6.89
C ILE A 404 -24.00 -33.57 -7.47
N TRP A 405 -23.99 -33.44 -8.78
CA TRP A 405 -24.94 -32.63 -9.54
C TRP A 405 -26.03 -33.55 -10.09
N ASP A 406 -27.26 -33.31 -9.66
CA ASP A 406 -28.39 -34.19 -9.92
C ASP A 406 -29.41 -33.51 -10.85
N ASN A 407 -29.64 -34.14 -12.00
CA ASN A 407 -30.66 -33.74 -12.96
C ASN A 407 -31.68 -34.87 -13.21
N THR A 408 -31.81 -35.81 -12.26
CA THR A 408 -32.73 -36.95 -12.34
C THR A 408 -34.19 -36.54 -12.36
N TYR A 409 -34.52 -35.40 -11.74
CA TYR A 409 -35.87 -34.84 -11.75
C TYR A 409 -36.25 -34.18 -13.08
N SER A 410 -35.29 -33.91 -13.98
CA SER A 410 -35.60 -33.33 -15.28
C SER A 410 -35.93 -34.42 -16.29
N THR A 411 -37.08 -34.27 -16.94
CA THR A 411 -37.56 -35.19 -17.98
C THR A 411 -37.10 -34.82 -19.39
N PHE A 412 -36.85 -33.54 -19.65
CA PHE A 412 -36.58 -33.03 -21.02
C PHE A 412 -35.30 -32.21 -21.15
N PHE A 413 -34.83 -31.58 -20.07
CA PHE A 413 -33.75 -30.58 -20.17
C PHE A 413 -32.45 -31.14 -19.62
N ARG A 414 -31.44 -31.25 -20.48
CA ARG A 414 -30.04 -31.37 -20.05
C ARG A 414 -29.57 -30.06 -19.43
N LYS A 415 -28.64 -30.12 -18.48
CA LYS A 415 -28.03 -28.95 -17.83
C LYS A 415 -26.56 -28.87 -18.20
N VAL A 416 -26.07 -27.70 -18.58
CA VAL A 416 -24.62 -27.48 -18.74
C VAL A 416 -24.15 -26.82 -17.45
N VAL A 417 -23.34 -27.53 -16.69
CA VAL A 417 -22.79 -27.07 -15.43
C VAL A 417 -21.36 -26.64 -15.70
N ARG A 418 -21.07 -25.37 -15.45
CA ARG A 418 -19.71 -24.86 -15.35
C ARG A 418 -19.35 -24.87 -13.88
N TYR A 419 -18.39 -25.70 -13.51
CA TYR A 419 -18.04 -25.91 -12.11
C TYR A 419 -16.54 -25.94 -11.88
N LYS A 420 -16.17 -25.64 -10.65
CA LYS A 420 -14.84 -25.81 -10.12
C LYS A 420 -14.95 -26.38 -8.73
N VAL A 421 -14.11 -27.36 -8.43
CA VAL A 421 -14.05 -28.03 -7.14
C VAL A 421 -12.60 -28.19 -6.75
N ASP A 422 -12.32 -27.94 -5.48
CA ASP A 422 -10.98 -28.08 -4.92
C ASP A 422 -11.03 -28.65 -3.50
N CYS A 423 -9.94 -29.31 -3.09
CA CYS A 423 -9.73 -29.80 -1.73
C CYS A 423 -8.52 -29.11 -1.13
N ILE A 424 -8.72 -28.41 -0.03
CA ILE A 424 -7.74 -27.54 0.62
C ILE A 424 -7.28 -28.22 1.92
N PRO A 425 -5.99 -28.53 2.09
CA PRO A 425 -5.50 -29.12 3.35
C PRO A 425 -5.61 -28.13 4.53
N PRO A 426 -5.64 -28.62 5.79
CA PRO A 426 -5.71 -27.77 6.97
C PRO A 426 -4.48 -26.86 7.07
N VAL A 427 -4.69 -25.64 7.59
CA VAL A 427 -3.60 -24.70 7.85
C VAL A 427 -2.80 -25.20 9.07
N THR A 428 -1.61 -25.74 8.84
CA THR A 428 -0.64 -25.99 9.91
C THR A 428 0.11 -24.69 10.21
N GLU A 429 0.12 -24.26 11.46
CA GLU A 429 1.06 -23.25 11.92
C GLU A 429 2.49 -23.75 11.64
N PRO A 430 3.41 -22.90 11.14
CA PRO A 430 4.80 -23.31 11.03
C PRO A 430 5.30 -23.64 12.43
N VAL A 431 5.79 -24.86 12.60
CA VAL A 431 6.55 -25.26 13.78
C VAL A 431 7.71 -24.28 13.89
N GLU A 432 7.75 -23.49 14.96
CA GLU A 432 8.93 -22.71 15.30
C GLU A 432 10.10 -23.69 15.37
N SER A 433 11.00 -23.60 14.40
CA SER A 433 12.27 -24.30 14.45
C SER A 433 13.12 -23.58 15.49
N ASP A 434 13.29 -24.23 16.66
CA ASP A 434 14.24 -23.87 17.71
C ASP A 434 15.67 -23.63 17.19
#